data_AF-A0A3C0MHN4-F1
#
_entry.id   AF-A0A3C0MHN4-F1
#
_cell.length_a   1.000
_cell.length_b   1.000
_cell.length_c   1.000
_cell.angle_alpha   90.00
_cell.angle_beta   90.00
_cell.angle_gamma   90.00
#
_symmetry.space_group_name_H-M   'P 1'
#
loop_
_entity.id
_entity.type
_entity.pdbx_description
1 polymer ?
#
loop_
_entity_poly.entity_id
_entity_poly.type
_entity_poly.pdbx_seq_one_letter_code
_entity_poly.pdbx_strand_id
1 'polypeptide(L)' 'MTRTNRSWRDWLWPRGAHVPAQAPEHKQSRAGALVALSLTGRPVWTPRDFERMTQAGFARNAVAYRCVRMIAETAASVPW' A
#
# COMPACT_ATOMS: atom_id res chain seq x y z
N MET A 1 -4.61 42.57 4.27
CA MET A 1 -4.76 41.35 3.43
C MET A 1 -3.67 40.36 3.78
N THR A 2 -3.90 39.45 4.71
CA THR A 2 -2.91 38.45 5.17
C THR A 2 -3.25 37.08 4.56
N ARG A 3 -2.37 36.60 3.66
CA ARG A 3 -2.51 35.32 2.95
C ARG A 3 -2.14 34.19 3.91
N THR A 4 -3.13 33.39 4.33
CA THR A 4 -2.93 32.24 5.20
C THR A 4 -2.22 31.11 4.44
N ASN A 5 -0.94 30.90 4.75
CA ASN A 5 -0.12 29.83 4.18
C ASN A 5 -0.46 28.50 4.86
N ARG A 6 -1.43 27.77 4.31
CA ARG A 6 -1.78 26.41 4.75
C ARG A 6 -0.94 25.43 3.93
N SER A 7 -0.10 24.65 4.60
CA SER A 7 0.86 23.79 3.91
C SER A 7 0.20 22.47 3.52
N TRP A 8 0.54 21.96 2.34
CA TRP A 8 0.12 20.68 1.78
C TRP A 8 0.30 19.48 2.74
N ARG A 9 1.21 19.63 3.72
CA ARG A 9 1.54 18.62 4.73
C ARG A 9 0.45 18.47 5.80
N ASP A 10 -0.35 19.50 6.02
CA ASP A 10 -1.40 19.52 7.05
C ASP A 10 -2.65 18.72 6.61
N TRP A 11 -2.81 18.47 5.31
CA TRP A 11 -3.92 17.72 4.74
C TRP A 11 -3.69 16.20 4.67
N LEU A 12 -2.44 15.77 4.47
CA LEU A 12 -2.13 14.39 4.12
C LEU A 12 -1.80 13.50 5.34
N TRP A 13 -1.40 14.10 6.47
CA TRP A 13 -1.14 13.34 7.68
C TRP A 13 -1.23 14.22 8.94
N PRO A 14 -2.22 14.01 9.83
CA PRO A 14 -2.22 14.68 11.12
C PRO A 14 -1.01 14.15 11.92
N ARG A 15 0.04 14.96 12.04
CA ARG A 15 1.14 14.64 12.97
C ARG A 15 0.55 14.62 14.39
N GLY A 16 0.39 13.43 14.95
CA GLY A 16 -0.12 13.23 16.31
C GLY A 16 -1.24 12.22 16.49
N ALA A 17 -1.68 11.50 15.45
CA ALA A 17 -2.56 10.35 15.66
C ALA A 17 -1.76 9.22 16.33
N HIS A 18 -1.78 9.16 17.66
CA HIS A 18 -1.51 7.93 18.38
C HIS A 18 -2.48 6.89 17.81
N VAL A 19 -2.00 5.91 17.06
CA VAL A 19 -2.84 4.79 16.62
C VAL A 19 -3.14 4.01 17.90
N PRO A 20 -4.34 4.10 18.51
CA PRO A 20 -4.66 3.23 19.61
C PRO A 20 -4.51 1.80 19.09
N ALA A 21 -4.02 0.87 19.91
CA ALA A 21 -4.00 -0.54 19.52
C ALA A 21 -5.42 -0.93 19.08
N GLN A 22 -5.66 -0.99 17.77
CA GLN A 22 -7.00 -1.20 17.23
C GLN A 22 -7.39 -2.63 17.57
N ALA A 23 -8.54 -2.80 18.23
CA ALA A 23 -9.16 -4.10 18.36
C ALA A 23 -9.26 -4.74 16.96
N PRO A 24 -9.03 -6.06 16.82
CA PRO A 24 -9.02 -6.71 15.52
C PRO A 24 -10.30 -6.38 14.76
N GLU A 25 -10.14 -5.75 13.60
CA GLU A 25 -11.26 -5.39 12.74
C GLU A 25 -11.93 -6.68 12.26
N HIS A 26 -13.17 -6.90 12.70
CA HIS A 26 -13.97 -8.03 12.24
C HIS A 26 -14.89 -7.56 11.12
N LYS A 27 -14.70 -8.11 9.93
CA LYS A 27 -15.59 -7.86 8.79
C LYS A 27 -17.00 -8.37 9.15
N GLN A 28 -17.92 -7.45 9.44
CA GLN A 28 -19.31 -7.77 9.84
C GLN A 28 -20.13 -8.47 8.73
N SER A 29 -19.62 -8.44 7.49
CA SER A 29 -20.31 -9.01 6.34
C SER A 29 -20.45 -10.53 6.44
N ARG A 30 -21.70 -11.01 6.34
CA ARG A 30 -22.03 -12.45 6.22
C ARG A 30 -21.57 -13.08 4.90
N ALA A 31 -21.05 -12.29 3.96
CA ALA A 31 -20.56 -12.76 2.67
C ALA A 31 -19.37 -13.73 2.78
N GLY A 32 -18.64 -13.74 3.91
CA GLY A 32 -17.53 -14.67 4.14
C GLY A 32 -17.92 -16.15 3.97
N ALA A 33 -19.12 -16.53 4.44
CA ALA A 33 -19.62 -17.90 4.30
C ALA A 33 -19.94 -18.29 2.85
N LEU A 34 -20.22 -17.30 1.99
CA LEU A 34 -20.53 -17.52 0.58
C LEU A 34 -19.27 -17.58 -0.30
N VAL A 35 -18.09 -17.22 0.21
CA VAL A 35 -16.84 -17.23 -0.58
C VAL A 35 -16.50 -18.63 -1.10
N ALA A 36 -16.70 -19.66 -0.26
CA ALA A 36 -16.46 -21.06 -0.66
C ALA A 36 -17.46 -21.57 -1.72
N LEU A 37 -18.66 -20.98 -1.78
CA LEU A 37 -19.70 -21.30 -2.76
C LEU A 37 -19.64 -20.40 -4.00
N SER A 38 -18.83 -19.33 -3.95
CA SER A 38 -18.60 -18.39 -5.05
C SER A 38 -17.57 -18.98 -6.02
N LEU A 39 -17.97 -20.01 -6.77
CA LEU A 39 -17.19 -20.57 -7.88
C LEU A 39 -17.26 -19.62 -9.10
N THR A 40 -16.68 -18.42 -8.97
CA THR A 40 -16.54 -17.46 -10.07
C THR A 40 -15.46 -17.92 -11.05
N GLY A 41 -15.79 -18.95 -11.84
CA GLY A 41 -14.96 -19.45 -12.93
C GLY A 41 -13.53 -19.85 -12.54
N ARG A 42 -12.68 -20.07 -13.55
CA ARG A 42 -11.23 -20.18 -13.36
C ARG A 42 -10.66 -18.77 -13.53
N PRO A 43 -10.20 -18.09 -12.47
CA PRO A 43 -9.61 -16.78 -12.62
C PRO A 43 -8.35 -16.90 -13.49
N VAL A 44 -8.38 -16.31 -14.68
CA VAL A 44 -7.23 -16.24 -15.58
C VAL A 44 -6.45 -14.99 -15.21
N TRP A 45 -5.58 -15.12 -14.21
CA TRP A 45 -4.62 -14.08 -13.90
C TRP A 45 -3.54 -14.04 -14.98
N THR A 46 -3.02 -12.85 -15.25
CA THR A 46 -1.80 -12.70 -16.05
C THR A 46 -0.74 -13.67 -15.51
N PRO A 47 0.00 -14.39 -16.38
CA PRO A 47 1.06 -15.29 -15.95
C PRO A 47 1.97 -14.59 -14.94
N ARG A 48 2.27 -15.26 -13.83
CA ARG A 48 3.09 -14.72 -12.74
C ARG A 48 4.58 -14.71 -13.10
N ASP A 49 4.91 -14.10 -14.23
CA ASP A 49 6.29 -13.86 -14.66
C ASP A 49 6.82 -12.63 -13.92
N PHE A 50 7.16 -12.84 -12.64
CA PHE A 50 7.70 -11.80 -11.78
C PHE A 50 9.09 -11.34 -12.24
N GLU A 51 9.82 -12.18 -12.97
CA GLU A 51 11.13 -11.81 -13.51
C GLU A 51 10.97 -10.73 -14.57
N ARG A 52 10.11 -10.96 -15.57
CA ARG A 52 9.83 -9.93 -16.58
C ARG A 52 9.15 -8.70 -16.01
N MET A 53 8.24 -8.88 -15.05
CA MET A 53 7.63 -7.75 -14.34
C MET A 53 8.68 -6.89 -13.64
N THR A 54 9.64 -7.50 -12.93
CA THR A 54 10.72 -6.78 -12.24
C THR A 54 11.65 -6.08 -13.23
N GLN A 55 12.01 -6.75 -14.32
CA GLN A 55 12.87 -6.18 -15.35
C GLN A 55 12.25 -4.93 -16.00
N ALA A 56 10.97 -4.99 -16.38
CA ALA A 56 10.27 -3.87 -17.00
C ALA A 56 9.87 -2.79 -15.98
N GLY A 57 9.37 -3.19 -14.82
CA GLY A 57 8.76 -2.30 -13.84
C GLY A 57 9.74 -1.65 -12.85
N PHE A 58 10.89 -2.28 -12.59
CA PHE A 58 11.88 -1.79 -11.63
C PHE A 58 13.25 -1.56 -12.26
N ALA A 59 13.84 -2.56 -12.92
CA ALA A 59 15.22 -2.45 -13.40
C ALA A 59 15.40 -1.40 -14.52
N ARG A 60 14.42 -1.27 -15.42
CA ARG A 60 14.45 -0.32 -16.54
C ARG A 60 13.70 1.00 -16.27
N ASN A 61 13.21 1.22 -15.06
CA ASN A 61 12.45 2.41 -14.68
C ASN A 61 13.11 3.13 -13.49
N ALA A 62 13.79 4.24 -13.78
CA ALA A 62 14.52 5.01 -12.77
C ALA A 62 13.61 5.58 -11.66
N VAL A 63 12.36 5.95 -11.98
CA VAL A 63 11.39 6.48 -11.00
C VAL A 63 10.99 5.39 -10.03
N ALA A 64 10.57 4.23 -10.55
CA ALA A 64 10.19 3.09 -9.72
C ALA A 64 11.37 2.61 -8.85
N TYR A 65 12.56 2.52 -9.42
CA TYR A 65 13.79 2.20 -8.69
C TYR A 65 14.02 3.16 -7.52
N ARG A 66 13.95 4.47 -7.77
CA ARG A 66 14.18 5.49 -6.72
C ARG A 66 13.14 5.42 -5.61
N CYS A 67 11.87 5.24 -5.96
CA CYS A 67 10.76 5.13 -5.01
C CYS A 67 10.95 3.93 -4.08
N VAL A 68 11.17 2.74 -4.66
CA VAL A 68 11.35 1.50 -3.90
C VAL A 68 12.58 1.60 -3.00
N ARG A 69 13.72 2.10 -3.52
CA ARG A 69 14.94 2.25 -2.72
C ARG A 69 14.72 3.18 -1.53
N MET A 70 14.03 4.30 -1.73
CA MET A 70 13.73 5.25 -0.65
C MET A 70 12.94 4.59 0.48
N ILE A 71 11.90 3.84 0.13
CA ILE A 71 11.04 3.16 1.11
C ILE A 71 11.83 2.06 1.83
N ALA A 72 12.57 1.24 1.09
CA ALA A 72 13.33 0.11 1.64
C ALA A 72 14.41 0.56 2.63
N GLU A 73 15.20 1.58 2.28
CA GLU A 73 16.22 2.15 3.17
C GLU A 73 15.59 2.77 4.42
N THR A 74 14.46 3.47 4.26
CA THR A 74 13.75 4.07 5.39
C THR A 74 13.23 2.98 6.34
N ALA A 75 12.60 1.93 5.81
CA ALA A 75 12.11 0.82 6.62
C ALA A 75 13.25 0.10 7.35
N ALA A 76 14.39 -0.11 6.69
CA ALA A 76 15.57 -0.72 7.29
C ALA A 76 16.24 0.14 8.37
N SER A 77 16.04 1.46 8.34
CA SER A 77 16.59 2.38 9.36
C SER A 77 15.81 2.38 10.68
N VAL A 78 14.61 1.77 10.72
CA VAL A 78 13.77 1.75 11.91
C VAL A 78 14.29 0.69 12.90
N PRO A 79 14.65 1.08 14.13
CA PRO A 79 15.01 0.12 15.18
C PRO A 79 13.78 -0.68 15.60
N TRP A 80 14.00 -1.96 15.91
CA TRP A 80 12.96 -2.93 16.29
C TRP A 80 12.78 -3.02 17.81
#